data_AF-V5GNR3-F1
#
_entry.id   AF-V5GNR3-F1
#
_cell.length_a   1.000
_cell.length_b   1.000
_cell.length_c   1.000
_cell.angle_alpha   90.00
_cell.angle_beta   90.00
_cell.angle_gamma   90.00
#
_symmetry.space_group_name_H-M   'P 1'
#
loop_
_entity.id
_entity.type
_entity.pdbx_description
1 polymer ?
#
loop_
_entity_poly.entity_id
_entity_poly.type
_entity_poly.pdbx_seq_one_letter_code
_entity_poly.pdbx_strand_id
1 'polypeptide(L)' 'MELMPCLFLWCFLAILVDATPGEIRIDEDRNYWQYQDIERVLNNPDRGFWLYYRTFKRETDGCEHTCVYAKVSENQPKEN' A
#
# COMPACT_ATOMS: atom_id res chain seq x y z
N MET A 1 20.23 34.49 -36.89
CA MET A 1 19.34 34.54 -35.72
C MET A 1 18.44 33.32 -35.81
N GLU A 2 18.98 32.12 -35.54
CA GLU A 2 18.30 30.84 -35.78
C GLU A 2 18.41 29.86 -34.59
N LEU A 3 18.66 30.38 -33.39
CA LEU A 3 18.78 29.55 -32.17
C LEU A 3 17.44 29.29 -31.46
N MET A 4 16.37 30.00 -31.83
CA MET A 4 15.08 29.91 -31.14
C MET A 4 14.22 28.66 -31.41
N PRO A 5 14.22 28.00 -32.59
CA PRO A 5 13.25 26.93 -32.86
C PRO A 5 13.55 25.64 -32.08
N CYS A 6 14.83 25.34 -31.82
CA CYS A 6 15.21 24.15 -31.03
C CYS A 6 14.75 24.22 -29.58
N LEU A 7 14.80 25.41 -28.97
CA LEU A 7 14.43 25.59 -27.56
C LEU A 7 12.93 25.35 -27.34
N PHE A 8 12.10 25.86 -28.26
CA PHE A 8 10.66 25.58 -28.27
C PHE A 8 10.37 24.09 -28.48
N LEU A 9 11.03 23.45 -29.46
CA LEU A 9 10.84 22.03 -29.73
C LEU A 9 11.17 21.14 -28.52
N TRP A 10 12.24 21.50 -27.77
CA TRP A 10 12.64 20.75 -26.57
C TRP A 10 11.64 20.87 -25.42
N CYS A 11 11.06 22.06 -25.23
CA CYS A 11 10.00 22.27 -24.24
C CYS A 11 8.75 21.44 -24.56
N PHE A 12 8.36 21.32 -25.83
CA PHE A 12 7.24 20.47 -26.23
C PHE A 12 7.53 18.97 -26.04
N LEU A 13 8.77 18.53 -26.31
CA LEU A 13 9.19 17.15 -26.06
C LEU A 13 9.20 16.82 -24.55
N ALA A 14 9.55 17.76 -23.69
CA ALA A 14 9.52 17.59 -22.24
C ALA A 14 8.09 17.44 -21.68
N ILE A 15 7.09 18.06 -22.32
CA ILE A 15 5.67 17.92 -21.94
C ILE A 15 5.07 16.60 -22.46
N LEU A 16 5.60 16.07 -23.57
CA LEU A 16 5.16 14.79 -24.18
C LEU A 16 5.73 13.55 -23.49
N VAL A 17 6.79 13.71 -22.70
CA VAL A 17 7.23 12.68 -21.76
C VAL A 17 6.25 12.71 -20.60
N ASP A 18 5.13 12.02 -20.76
CA ASP A 18 4.27 11.56 -19.66
C ASP A 18 5.07 10.52 -18.85
N ALA A 19 6.14 10.99 -18.21
CA ALA A 19 6.88 10.19 -17.26
C ALA A 19 5.97 10.08 -16.05
N THR A 20 5.36 8.90 -15.88
CA THR A 20 4.80 8.51 -14.58
C THR A 20 5.97 8.59 -13.59
N PRO A 21 6.03 9.60 -12.69
CA PRO A 21 7.26 9.89 -11.99
C PRO A 21 7.48 8.83 -10.91
N GLY A 22 8.58 8.07 -11.01
CA GLY A 22 9.05 7.20 -9.94
C GLY A 22 8.33 5.85 -9.81
N GLU A 23 8.78 5.06 -8.84
CA GLU A 23 8.14 3.80 -8.45
C GLU A 23 6.75 4.08 -7.87
N ILE A 24 5.72 3.52 -8.48
CA ILE A 24 4.37 3.49 -7.88
C ILE A 24 4.36 2.34 -6.89
N ARG A 25 4.26 2.68 -5.61
CA ARG A 25 4.17 1.70 -4.53
C ARG A 25 2.75 1.12 -4.47
N ILE A 26 2.62 -0.06 -3.85
CA ILE A 26 1.37 -0.83 -3.81
C ILE A 26 0.21 -0.03 -3.21
N ASP A 27 0.47 0.85 -2.23
CA ASP A 27 -0.49 1.76 -1.62
C ASP A 27 -1.07 2.80 -2.61
N GLU A 28 -0.28 3.21 -3.60
CA GLU A 28 -0.65 4.25 -4.57
C GLU A 28 -1.15 3.68 -5.92
N ASP A 29 -0.86 2.41 -6.22
CA ASP A 29 -1.31 1.77 -7.45
C ASP A 29 -2.79 1.35 -7.38
N ARG A 30 -3.61 1.97 -8.23
CA ARG A 30 -5.05 1.75 -8.33
C ARG A 30 -5.44 0.30 -8.60
N ASN A 31 -4.57 -0.46 -9.25
CA ASN A 31 -4.79 -1.89 -9.49
C ASN A 31 -4.80 -2.72 -8.20
N TYR A 32 -4.32 -2.16 -7.08
CA TYR A 32 -4.30 -2.85 -5.78
C TYR A 32 -5.35 -2.35 -4.80
N TRP A 33 -5.96 -1.20 -5.02
CA TRP A 33 -6.95 -0.61 -4.10
C TRP A 33 -8.09 -1.57 -3.72
N GLN A 34 -8.58 -2.33 -4.69
CA GLN A 34 -9.63 -3.36 -4.50
C GLN A 34 -9.25 -4.49 -3.52
N TYR A 35 -7.95 -4.66 -3.24
CA TYR A 35 -7.41 -5.67 -2.32
C TYR A 35 -6.99 -5.09 -0.96
N GLN A 36 -7.12 -3.77 -0.74
CA GLN A 36 -6.64 -3.06 0.45
C GLN A 36 -7.74 -2.62 1.41
N ASP A 37 -8.95 -3.16 1.26
CA ASP A 37 -10.09 -2.84 2.13
C ASP A 37 -10.01 -3.60 3.46
N ILE A 38 -9.51 -2.91 4.49
CA ILE A 38 -9.36 -3.43 5.85
C ILE A 38 -10.74 -3.69 6.48
N GLU A 39 -11.72 -2.80 6.29
CA GLU A 39 -13.03 -2.95 6.91
C GLU A 39 -13.75 -4.20 6.39
N ARG A 40 -13.64 -4.49 5.09
CA ARG A 40 -14.16 -5.73 4.51
C ARG A 40 -13.50 -6.96 5.13
N VAL A 41 -12.19 -6.96 5.31
CA VAL A 41 -11.47 -8.10 5.91
C VAL A 41 -11.89 -8.32 7.36
N LEU A 42 -12.02 -7.24 8.15
CA LEU A 42 -12.41 -7.34 9.55
C LEU A 42 -13.87 -7.82 9.74
N ASN A 43 -14.73 -7.57 8.75
CA ASN A 43 -16.13 -7.98 8.79
C ASN A 43 -16.41 -9.37 8.17
N ASN A 44 -15.37 -10.10 7.73
CA ASN A 44 -15.54 -11.46 7.20
C ASN A 44 -16.23 -12.40 8.23
N PRO A 45 -16.93 -13.46 7.76
CA PRO A 45 -17.51 -14.45 8.66
C PRO A 45 -16.47 -15.15 9.53
N ASP A 46 -15.32 -15.50 8.93
CA ASP A 46 -14.14 -15.91 9.67
C ASP A 46 -13.33 -14.68 10.07
N ARG A 47 -13.20 -14.51 11.39
CA ARG A 47 -12.53 -13.38 12.03
C ARG A 47 -11.24 -13.79 12.73
N GLY A 48 -10.81 -15.04 12.54
CA GLY A 48 -9.55 -15.57 13.03
C GLY A 48 -8.45 -15.40 11.98
N PHE A 49 -7.33 -14.79 12.38
CA PHE A 49 -6.18 -14.56 11.51
C PHE A 49 -4.93 -15.17 12.13
N TRP A 50 -4.16 -15.90 11.32
CA TRP A 50 -2.90 -16.52 11.73
C TRP A 50 -1.74 -15.87 10.99
N LEU A 51 -0.66 -15.54 11.70
CA LEU A 51 0.55 -14.99 11.11
C LEU A 51 1.53 -16.13 10.78
N TYR A 52 1.46 -16.62 9.54
CA TYR A 52 2.35 -17.67 9.04
C TYR A 52 3.75 -17.15 8.70
N TYR A 53 3.83 -16.03 7.98
CA TYR A 53 5.09 -15.47 7.48
C TYR A 53 5.26 -14.01 7.91
N ARG A 54 6.49 -13.65 8.31
CA ARG A 54 6.94 -12.28 8.56
C ARG A 54 8.44 -12.18 8.34
N THR A 55 8.93 -11.00 7.99
CA THR A 55 10.37 -10.73 7.76
C THR A 55 11.08 -10.14 8.98
N PHE A 56 10.33 -9.57 9.94
CA PHE A 56 10.89 -8.99 11.15
C PHE A 56 11.16 -10.03 12.25
N LYS A 57 12.01 -9.67 13.23
CA LYS A 57 12.45 -10.55 14.32
C LYS A 57 11.25 -11.17 15.04
N ARG A 58 11.37 -12.46 15.37
CA ARG A 58 10.34 -13.22 16.07
C ARG A 58 10.37 -13.07 17.58
N GLU A 59 11.04 -12.07 18.14
CA GLU A 59 11.34 -12.02 19.57
C GLU A 59 11.31 -10.59 20.09
N THR A 60 10.66 -10.40 21.23
CA THR A 60 10.66 -9.15 22.01
C THR A 60 11.05 -9.48 23.44
N ASP A 61 11.97 -8.71 24.03
CA ASP A 61 12.43 -8.89 25.43
C ASP A 61 12.88 -10.32 25.78
N GLY A 62 13.55 -11.01 24.85
CA GLY A 62 14.01 -12.39 25.04
C GLY A 62 12.92 -13.45 24.86
N CYS A 63 11.67 -13.05 24.62
CA CYS A 63 10.55 -13.96 24.43
C CYS A 63 10.28 -14.20 22.94
N GLU A 64 10.37 -15.45 22.49
CA GLU A 64 10.02 -15.82 21.11
C GLU A 64 8.50 -15.86 20.91
N HIS A 65 8.03 -15.19 19.87
CA HIS A 65 6.65 -15.19 19.40
C HIS A 65 6.42 -16.36 18.43
N THR A 66 5.83 -17.44 18.93
CA THR A 66 5.35 -18.60 18.16
C THR A 66 3.82 -18.60 18.08
N CYS A 67 3.25 -19.29 17.09
CA CYS A 67 1.80 -19.48 16.93
C CYS A 67 0.97 -18.19 17.04
N VAL A 68 1.43 -17.11 16.41
CA VAL A 68 0.82 -15.79 16.54
C VAL A 68 -0.52 -15.77 15.78
N TYR A 69 -1.59 -15.43 16.49
CA TYR A 69 -2.93 -15.30 15.94
C TYR A 69 -3.64 -14.06 16.49
N ALA A 70 -4.65 -13.59 15.77
CA ALA A 70 -5.57 -12.55 16.21
C ALA A 70 -7.01 -12.99 15.94
N LYS A 71 -7.93 -12.58 16.81
CA LYS A 71 -9.37 -12.76 16.58
C LYS A 71 -10.06 -11.41 16.72
N VAL A 72 -10.77 -10.99 15.69
CA VAL A 72 -11.51 -9.72 15.72
C VAL A 72 -12.73 -9.91 16.61
N SER A 73 -12.84 -9.09 17.66
CA SER A 73 -14.02 -9.06 18.52
C SER A 73 -15.21 -8.46 17.79
N GLU A 74 -16.41 -8.62 18.34
CA GLU A 74 -17.57 -7.88 17.84
C GLU A 74 -17.32 -6.37 17.95
N ASN A 75 -17.80 -5.63 16.95
CA ASN A 75 -17.70 -4.18 16.94
C ASN A 75 -18.47 -3.63 18.16
N GLN A 76 -17.82 -2.82 18.98
CA GLN A 76 -18.53 -1.99 19.94
C GLN A 76 -19.47 -1.05 19.16
N PRO A 77 -20.68 -0.78 19.64
CA PRO A 77 -21.54 0.22 18.99
C PRO A 77 -20.75 1.53 18.88
N LYS A 78 -20.70 2.10 17.67
CA LYS A 78 -20.15 3.45 17.48
C LYS A 78 -21.08 4.39 18.26
N GLU A 79 -20.58 5.01 19.32
CA GLU A 79 -21.30 6.14 19.93
C GLU A 79 -21.45 7.23 18.85
N ASN A 80 -22.69 7.61 18.58
CA ASN A 80 -23.05 8.67 17.63
C ASN A 80 -22.91 10.05 18.27
#